data_AF-A0A348ZWM8-F1
#
_entry.id   AF-A0A348ZWM8-F1
#
_cell.length_a   1.000
_cell.length_b   1.000
_cell.length_c   1.000
_cell.angle_alpha   90.00
_cell.angle_beta   90.00
_cell.angle_gamma   90.00
#
_symmetry.space_group_name_H-M   'P 1'
#
loop_
_entity.id
_entity.type
_entity.pdbx_description
1 polymer ?
#
loop_
_entity_poly.entity_id
_entity_poly.type
_entity_poly.pdbx_seq_one_letter_code
_entity_poly.pdbx_strand_id
1 'polypeptide(L)'
;MEIYKASKTFPPDEKYSLTDQIRRSSRAVYANLSYEWRKRRYKGVFIYKLTDAAQEAAETKTCHIDKTTFARLDESYEHISAMRPTMAKKADAFCH
;
A
#
# COMPACT_ATOMS: atom_id res chain seq x y z
N MET A 1 -12.97 -5.07 1.92
CA MET A 1 -13.50 -6.37 2.39
C MET A 1 -12.73 -7.57 1.85
N GLU A 2 -11.96 -7.43 0.76
CA GLU A 2 -11.23 -8.54 0.14
C GLU A 2 -10.14 -9.15 1.02
N ILE A 3 -9.26 -8.31 1.57
CA ILE A 3 -8.18 -8.76 2.46
C ILE A 3 -8.72 -9.46 3.70
N TYR A 4 -9.89 -9.04 4.21
CA TYR A 4 -10.57 -9.73 5.31
C TYR A 4 -11.09 -11.12 4.91
N LYS A 5 -11.55 -11.28 3.67
CA LYS A 5 -11.97 -12.60 3.15
C LYS A 5 -10.76 -13.50 2.92
N ALA A 6 -9.71 -12.96 2.31
CA ALA A 6 -8.44 -13.65 2.06
C ALA A 6 -7.75 -14.10 3.37
N SER A 7 -7.77 -13.28 4.42
CA SER A 7 -7.16 -13.64 5.70
C SER A 7 -7.83 -14.82 6.42
N LYS A 8 -9.04 -15.24 5.99
CA LYS A 8 -9.72 -16.40 6.57
C LYS A 8 -9.15 -17.73 6.08
N THR A 9 -8.41 -17.74 4.97
CA THR A 9 -7.83 -18.95 4.38
C THR A 9 -6.39 -19.21 4.81
N PHE A 10 -5.85 -18.42 5.73
CA PHE A 10 -4.48 -18.58 6.22
C PHE A 10 -4.29 -19.85 7.04
N PRO A 11 -3.10 -20.49 6.97
CA PRO A 11 -2.77 -21.65 7.80
C PRO A 11 -3.01 -21.34 9.28
N PRO A 12 -3.54 -22.29 10.08
CA PRO A 12 -3.84 -22.06 11.49
C PRO A 12 -2.63 -21.55 12.30
N ASP A 13 -1.45 -22.10 12.02
CA ASP A 13 -0.21 -21.80 12.73
C ASP A 13 0.30 -20.37 12.49
N GLU A 14 0.04 -19.82 11.30
CA GLU A 14 0.47 -18.47 10.93
C GLU A 14 -0.69 -17.47 10.88
N LYS A 15 -1.92 -17.91 11.18
CA LYS A 15 -3.15 -17.15 10.97
C LYS A 15 -3.08 -15.78 11.63
N TYR A 16 -2.66 -15.70 12.90
CA TYR A 16 -2.58 -14.43 13.61
C TYR A 16 -1.47 -13.53 13.04
N SER A 17 -0.29 -14.09 12.76
CA SER A 17 0.85 -13.35 12.20
C SER A 17 0.52 -12.76 10.82
N LEU A 18 0.10 -13.59 9.88
CA LEU A 18 -0.20 -13.19 8.51
C LEU A 18 -1.43 -12.28 8.44
N THR A 19 -2.47 -12.55 9.24
CA THR A 19 -3.67 -11.70 9.28
C THR A 19 -3.32 -10.30 9.76
N ASP A 20 -2.49 -10.20 10.79
CA ASP A 20 -2.10 -8.90 11.34
C ASP A 20 -1.17 -8.16 10.37
N GLN A 21 -0.21 -8.88 9.77
CA GLN A 21 0.71 -8.33 8.77
C GLN A 21 -0.04 -7.74 7.56
N ILE A 22 -0.87 -8.55 6.86
CA ILE A 22 -1.55 -8.10 5.64
C ILE A 22 -2.55 -6.97 5.90
N ARG A 23 -3.17 -6.95 7.09
CA ARG A 23 -4.15 -5.91 7.44
C ARG A 23 -3.46 -4.62 7.87
N ARG A 24 -2.32 -4.69 8.55
CA ARG A 24 -1.53 -3.52 8.93
C ARG A 24 -0.90 -2.86 7.70
N SER A 25 -0.18 -3.62 6.89
CA SER A 25 0.52 -3.07 5.71
C SER A 25 -0.47 -2.48 4.69
N SER A 26 -1.57 -3.19 4.40
CA SER A 26 -2.61 -2.69 3.50
C SER A 26 -3.23 -1.37 3.96
N ARG A 27 -3.51 -1.23 5.27
CA ARG A 27 -4.04 0.03 5.84
C ARG A 27 -2.98 1.13 5.81
N ALA A 28 -1.72 0.79 6.01
CA ALA A 28 -0.61 1.73 5.98
C ALA A 28 -0.39 2.34 4.59
N VAL A 29 -0.62 1.58 3.50
CA VAL A 29 -0.64 2.14 2.13
C VAL A 29 -1.62 3.31 2.05
N TYR A 30 -2.88 3.10 2.43
CA TYR A 30 -3.91 4.15 2.36
C TYR A 30 -3.59 5.32 3.30
N ALA A 31 -3.08 5.03 4.49
CA ALA A 31 -2.69 6.05 5.45
C ALA A 31 -1.58 6.94 4.89
N ASN A 32 -0.53 6.35 4.33
CA ASN A 32 0.60 7.10 3.76
C ASN A 32 0.18 7.96 2.57
N LEU A 33 -0.68 7.45 1.68
CA LEU A 33 -1.28 8.24 0.59
C LEU A 33 -2.13 9.42 1.10
N SER A 34 -2.87 9.24 2.19
CA SER A 34 -3.63 10.33 2.81
C SER A 34 -2.70 11.38 3.44
N TYR A 35 -1.62 10.93 4.09
CA TYR A 35 -0.64 11.79 4.72
C TYR A 35 0.16 12.61 3.72
N GLU A 36 0.57 12.03 2.59
CA GLU A 36 1.29 12.77 1.55
C GLU A 36 0.45 13.95 1.05
N TRP A 37 -0.85 13.73 0.78
CA TRP A 37 -1.73 14.75 0.25
C TRP A 37 -1.97 15.91 1.23
N ARG A 38 -2.07 15.58 2.52
CA ARG A 38 -2.19 16.57 3.61
C ARG A 38 -0.90 17.37 3.80
N LYS A 39 0.27 16.75 3.56
CA LYS A 39 1.59 17.37 3.73
C LYS A 39 2.22 17.82 2.42
N ARG A 40 1.45 17.94 1.34
CA ARG A 40 1.96 18.30 0.00
C ARG A 40 2.74 19.62 -0.04
N ARG A 41 2.49 20.57 0.86
CA ARG A 41 3.28 21.81 0.97
C ARG A 41 4.78 21.56 1.28
N TYR A 42 5.11 20.41 1.84
CA TYR A 42 6.47 20.01 2.15
C TYR A 42 6.92 18.94 1.16
N LYS A 43 7.53 19.35 0.04
CA LYS A 43 7.93 18.46 -1.07
C LYS A 43 8.72 17.22 -0.62
N GLY A 44 9.66 17.38 0.32
CA GLY A 44 10.42 16.26 0.88
C GLY A 44 9.54 15.24 1.61
N VAL A 45 8.57 15.72 2.40
CA VAL A 45 7.63 14.84 3.13
C VAL A 45 6.64 14.17 2.18
N PHE A 46 6.21 14.87 1.13
CA PHE A 46 5.35 14.32 0.08
C PHE A 46 6.03 13.13 -0.63
N ILE A 47 7.27 13.31 -1.10
CA ILE A 47 8.04 12.24 -1.77
C ILE A 47 8.36 11.09 -0.81
N TYR A 48 8.72 11.41 0.43
CA TYR A 48 8.99 10.39 1.46
C TYR A 48 7.75 9.52 1.72
N LYS A 49 6.56 10.13 1.88
CA LYS A 49 5.33 9.39 2.15
C LYS A 49 4.84 8.54 0.97
N LEU A 50 5.04 9.01 -0.25
CA LEU A 50 4.87 8.22 -1.48
C LEU A 50 5.75 6.96 -1.48
N THR A 51 6.96 7.06 -0.93
CA THR A 51 7.91 5.95 -0.83
C THR A 51 7.49 4.95 0.26
N ASP A 52 7.09 5.44 1.45
CA ASP A 52 6.51 4.60 2.50
C ASP A 52 5.28 3.84 1.98
N ALA A 53 4.37 4.50 1.25
CA ALA A 53 3.20 3.85 0.67
C ALA A 53 3.56 2.69 -0.28
N ALA A 54 4.65 2.81 -1.03
CA ALA A 54 5.12 1.77 -1.93
C ALA A 54 5.77 0.59 -1.17
N GLN A 55 6.51 0.86 -0.10
CA GLN A 55 7.06 -0.19 0.75
C GLN A 55 5.93 -1.02 1.38
N GLU A 56 4.91 -0.36 1.93
CA GLU A 56 3.75 -1.03 2.53
C GLU A 56 2.95 -1.86 1.50
N ALA A 57 2.91 -1.40 0.25
CA ALA A 57 2.31 -2.16 -0.84
C ALA A 57 3.11 -3.42 -1.16
N ALA A 58 4.45 -3.35 -1.19
CA ALA A 58 5.32 -4.50 -1.38
C ALA A 58 5.22 -5.51 -0.22
N GLU A 59 5.11 -5.03 1.02
CA GLU A 59 4.85 -5.88 2.19
C GLU A 59 3.49 -6.58 2.10
N THR A 60 2.46 -5.87 1.64
CA THR A 60 1.14 -6.47 1.39
C THR A 60 1.20 -7.58 0.34
N LYS A 61 2.02 -7.41 -0.72
CA LYS A 61 2.21 -8.42 -1.77
C LYS A 61 2.97 -9.66 -1.28
N THR A 62 3.88 -9.50 -0.32
CA THR A 62 4.68 -10.61 0.20
C THR A 62 3.84 -11.58 1.03
N CYS A 63 2.73 -11.13 1.62
CA CYS A 63 1.81 -12.00 2.35
C CYS A 63 1.20 -13.06 1.42
N HIS A 64 1.45 -14.34 1.69
CA HIS A 64 0.99 -15.48 0.89
C HIS A 64 -0.55 -15.62 0.90
N ILE A 65 -1.20 -14.95 -0.04
CA ILE A 65 -2.62 -15.10 -0.38
C ILE A 65 -2.77 -15.98 -1.62
N ASP A 66 -3.99 -16.50 -1.86
CA ASP A 66 -4.26 -17.27 -3.08
C ASP A 66 -3.98 -16.44 -4.34
N LYS A 67 -3.56 -17.11 -5.42
CA LYS A 67 -3.10 -16.46 -6.66
C LYS A 67 -4.15 -15.56 -7.31
N THR A 68 -5.44 -15.88 -7.17
CA THR A 68 -6.52 -15.09 -7.79
C THR A 68 -6.78 -13.79 -7.03
N THR A 69 -6.81 -13.86 -5.70
CA THR A 69 -6.91 -12.66 -4.86
C THR A 69 -5.63 -11.82 -4.95
N PHE A 70 -4.46 -12.48 -5.06
CA PHE A 70 -3.19 -11.80 -5.28
C PHE A 70 -3.23 -10.97 -6.56
N ALA A 71 -3.58 -11.55 -7.70
CA ALA A 71 -3.59 -10.83 -8.98
C ALA A 71 -4.50 -9.59 -8.95
N ARG A 72 -5.66 -9.68 -8.30
CA ARG A 72 -6.64 -8.58 -8.20
C ARG A 72 -6.16 -7.44 -7.30
N LEU A 73 -5.53 -7.78 -6.17
CA LEU A 73 -4.92 -6.79 -5.28
C LEU A 73 -3.66 -6.20 -5.89
N ASP A 74 -2.86 -7.01 -6.55
CA ASP A 74 -1.62 -6.62 -7.20
C ASP A 74 -1.88 -5.58 -8.29
N GLU A 75 -2.91 -5.76 -9.14
CA GLU A 75 -3.33 -4.76 -10.13
C GLU A 75 -3.68 -3.42 -9.47
N SER A 76 -4.40 -3.45 -8.34
CA SER A 76 -4.78 -2.24 -7.61
C SER A 76 -3.55 -1.52 -7.02
N TYR A 77 -2.61 -2.28 -6.45
CA TYR A 77 -1.39 -1.75 -5.85
C TYR A 77 -0.35 -1.30 -6.88
N GLU A 78 -0.28 -1.96 -8.03
CA GLU A 78 0.52 -1.53 -9.18
C GLU A 78 0.00 -0.22 -9.75
N HIS A 79 -1.31 -0.05 -9.86
CA HIS A 79 -1.87 1.23 -10.31
C HIS A 79 -1.49 2.39 -9.39
N ILE A 80 -1.56 2.19 -8.08
CA ILE A 80 -1.11 3.15 -7.07
C ILE A 80 0.41 3.41 -7.19
N SER A 81 1.20 2.35 -7.36
CA SER A 81 2.66 2.44 -7.47
C SER A 81 3.10 3.14 -8.76
N ALA A 82 2.39 2.96 -9.86
CA ALA A 82 2.64 3.58 -11.15
C ALA A 82 2.32 5.09 -11.17
N MET A 83 1.37 5.54 -10.34
CA MET A 83 1.09 6.97 -10.15
C MET A 83 2.25 7.70 -9.47
N ARG A 84 2.99 7.02 -8.59
CA ARG A 84 4.07 7.59 -7.76
C ARG A 84 5.16 8.35 -8.54
N PRO A 85 5.86 7.78 -9.55
CA PRO A 85 6.89 8.51 -10.30
C PRO A 85 6.34 9.72 -11.02
N THR A 86 5.08 9.66 -11.48
CA THR A 86 4.39 10.79 -12.12
C THR A 86 4.09 11.90 -11.11
N MET A 87 3.59 11.54 -9.93
CA MET A 87 3.31 12.48 -8.84
C MET A 87 4.58 13.11 -8.28
N ALA A 88 5.66 12.34 -8.15
CA ALA A 88 6.96 12.85 -7.71
C ALA A 88 7.58 13.82 -8.73
N LYS A 89 7.53 13.49 -10.04
CA LYS A 89 8.00 14.39 -11.11
C LYS A 89 7.21 15.69 -11.19
N LYS A 90 5.90 15.60 -10.95
CA LYS A 90 4.98 16.75 -10.94
C LYS A 90 4.79 17.33 -9.53
N ALA A 91 5.67 17.02 -8.58
CA ALA A 91 5.52 17.49 -7.21
C ALA A 91 5.37 19.01 -7.14
N ASP A 92 6.09 19.77 -7.96
CA ASP A 92 5.97 21.24 -8.00
C ASP A 92 4.57 21.73 -8.43
N ALA A 93 3.81 20.94 -9.17
CA ALA A 93 2.41 21.26 -9.51
C ALA A 93 1.44 20.96 -8.35
N PHE A 94 1.79 20.04 -7.45
CA PHE A 94 0.95 19.62 -6.32
C PHE A 94 1.33 20.27 -4.99
N CYS A 95 2.59 20.69 -4.86
CA CYS A 95 3.21 21.21 -3.65
C CYS A 95 3.22 22.75 -3.67
N HIS A 96 2.08 23.36 -3.33
CA HIS A 96 1.90 24.81 -3.16
C HIS A 96 1.10 25.13 -1.88
#